data_AF-A0A843CXX3-F1
#
_entry.id   AF-A0A843CXX3-F1
#
_cell.length_a   1.000
_cell.length_b   1.000
_cell.length_c   1.000
_cell.angle_alpha   90.00
_cell.angle_beta   90.00
_cell.angle_gamma   90.00
#
_symmetry.space_group_name_H-M   'P 1'
#
loop_
_entity.id
_entity.type
_entity.pdbx_description
1 polymer ?
#
loop_
_entity_poly.entity_id
_entity_poly.type
_entity_poly.pdbx_seq_one_letter_code
_entity_poly.pdbx_strand_id
1 'polypeptide(L)'
;MRTGVAIDLGTSGFRAQKIDLDTGEIRRTAVTIRNPLPGANIMDHMDFAMTYGLDKAHGLVINTVRRLLEALGIGPEGPERIAVCGNPIQLSVFQGIPIDDLAYAGKKKKEKYHITDRKRESKIIPASEIAGLEIYPDCQVVIPPAIKHEIGADALALIVNAGLPDTDEIMIATDFGTNAEMALKAGGVIYTGSAAAGPALEGQEISCGALAGPHTISDVVLEGPYIRCYILNSEMKPETGDLVDPVTGISVEKGNLRARGITGTGVISLIEQGIAGGLITLPKINTPDHVIHLQDGITFIEKDVKEAGNAIGALRAGHMTLCAAAGISPGDIKVSHMSGAAGTYMDAAKAYRIGMNPYNVDLITQIGNTSLKTAREILLSEDRLRELQDIASKIVGTHVMFATSDVFKKIYILELSYWGEGMSFKMFRKFLKKKSLPETEEPTKTPVIDRRVERDIPVFGDEGYQMIRRTGTYLAMKVEDPRCAEWIKECPTHAMSWKDNMIRIRSDLCDGSNCRKCRRTIPPDIFSWDRLTVMDFRPEETEASDQEQE
;
A
#
# COMPACT_ATOMS: atom_id res chain seq x y z
N MET A 1 -2.27 34.44 3.89
CA MET A 1 -1.51 33.35 3.26
C MET A 1 -2.50 32.53 2.46
N ARG A 2 -2.29 32.41 1.14
CA ARG A 2 -3.13 31.54 0.32
C ARG A 2 -2.78 30.10 0.63
N THR A 3 -3.77 29.32 1.06
CA THR A 3 -3.54 27.97 1.57
C THR A 3 -4.10 26.95 0.60
N GLY A 4 -3.32 25.94 0.28
CA GLY A 4 -3.78 24.76 -0.44
C GLY A 4 -3.48 23.48 0.32
N VAL A 5 -4.13 22.39 -0.07
CA VAL A 5 -3.92 21.07 0.54
C VAL A 5 -3.65 20.03 -0.54
N ALA A 6 -2.55 19.30 -0.43
CA ALA A 6 -2.25 18.13 -1.25
C ALA A 6 -2.58 16.86 -0.47
N ILE A 7 -3.30 15.92 -1.07
CA ILE A 7 -3.76 14.68 -0.43
C ILE A 7 -3.44 13.47 -1.30
N ASP A 8 -2.71 12.51 -0.74
CA ASP A 8 -2.58 11.15 -1.26
C ASP A 8 -3.67 10.26 -0.64
N LEU A 9 -4.58 9.76 -1.49
CA LEU A 9 -5.67 8.86 -1.15
C LEU A 9 -5.22 7.39 -1.33
N GLY A 10 -4.27 6.97 -0.50
CA GLY A 10 -3.66 5.64 -0.56
C GLY A 10 -4.51 4.51 0.01
N THR A 11 -4.25 3.28 -0.45
CA THR A 11 -4.96 2.06 0.00
C THR A 11 -4.70 1.72 1.46
N SER A 12 -3.50 2.01 1.99
CA SER A 12 -3.16 1.76 3.40
C SER A 12 -3.43 2.98 4.30
N GLY A 13 -3.96 4.09 3.76
CA GLY A 13 -4.31 5.30 4.49
C GLY A 13 -4.08 6.57 3.68
N PHE A 14 -4.38 7.72 4.27
CA PHE A 14 -4.28 9.01 3.61
C PHE A 14 -3.15 9.86 4.18
N ARG A 15 -2.47 10.60 3.31
CA ARG A 15 -1.41 11.54 3.69
C ARG A 15 -1.75 12.91 3.13
N ALA A 16 -1.69 13.95 3.95
CA ALA A 16 -2.07 15.29 3.55
C ALA A 16 -1.04 16.33 3.99
N GLN A 17 -0.83 17.35 3.14
CA GLN A 17 0.07 18.47 3.42
C GLN A 17 -0.67 19.79 3.20
N LYS A 18 -0.61 20.67 4.21
CA LYS A 18 -0.97 22.08 4.10
C LYS A 18 0.21 22.82 3.45
N ILE A 19 -0.07 23.56 2.40
CA ILE A 19 0.93 24.22 1.57
C ILE A 19 0.58 25.70 1.45
N ASP A 20 1.60 26.55 1.58
CA ASP A 20 1.53 27.96 1.23
C ASP A 20 1.59 28.07 -0.30
N LEU A 21 0.51 28.55 -0.93
CA LEU A 21 0.42 28.60 -2.39
C LEU A 21 1.30 29.69 -3.01
N ASP A 22 1.73 30.68 -2.22
CA ASP A 22 2.56 31.77 -2.70
C ASP A 22 4.05 31.36 -2.72
N THR A 23 4.47 30.48 -1.80
CA THR A 23 5.88 30.02 -1.70
C THR A 23 6.10 28.56 -2.13
N GLY A 24 5.05 27.74 -2.14
CA GLY A 24 5.13 26.29 -2.33
C GLY A 24 5.62 25.52 -1.10
N GLU A 25 5.84 26.20 0.03
CA GLU A 25 6.37 25.59 1.25
C GLU A 25 5.30 24.73 1.95
N ILE A 26 5.74 23.58 2.46
CA ILE A 26 4.91 22.72 3.32
C ILE A 26 4.87 23.35 4.70
N ARG A 27 3.67 23.67 5.18
CA ARG A 27 3.42 24.23 6.51
C ARG A 27 3.15 23.16 7.55
N ARG A 28 2.30 22.17 7.20
CA ARG A 28 1.89 21.12 8.14
C ARG A 28 1.62 19.82 7.42
N THR A 29 1.82 18.70 8.10
CA THR A 29 1.52 17.36 7.59
C THR A 29 0.58 16.62 8.53
N ALA A 30 -0.43 15.95 7.98
CA ALA A 30 -1.31 15.05 8.70
C ALA A 30 -1.43 13.71 7.96
N VAL A 31 -1.44 12.60 8.70
CA VAL A 31 -1.58 11.26 8.10
C VAL A 31 -2.55 10.39 8.88
N THR A 32 -3.24 9.48 8.21
CA THR A 32 -3.97 8.41 8.88
C THR A 32 -3.13 7.14 8.95
N ILE A 33 -3.30 6.36 10.02
CA ILE A 33 -2.63 5.04 10.14
C ILE A 33 -3.24 4.01 9.19
N ARG A 34 -4.53 4.16 8.86
CA ARG A 34 -5.31 3.21 8.05
C ARG A 34 -6.21 3.95 7.06
N ASN A 35 -6.66 3.23 6.03
CA ASN A 35 -7.73 3.71 5.16
C ASN A 35 -9.09 3.61 5.88
N PRO A 36 -10.01 4.55 5.65
CA PRO A 36 -11.32 4.53 6.32
C PRO A 36 -12.29 3.49 5.78
N LEU A 37 -12.00 2.86 4.64
CA LEU A 37 -12.86 1.83 4.07
C LEU A 37 -12.56 0.46 4.70
N PRO A 38 -13.58 -0.38 4.96
CA PRO A 38 -13.37 -1.76 5.39
C PRO A 38 -12.61 -2.58 4.35
N GLY A 39 -11.59 -3.32 4.79
CA GLY A 39 -10.75 -4.15 3.94
C GLY A 39 -9.26 -3.94 4.17
N ALA A 40 -8.46 -4.87 3.64
CA ALA A 40 -7.00 -4.78 3.66
C ALA A 40 -6.42 -4.25 2.34
N ASN A 41 -7.19 -4.31 1.25
CA ASN A 41 -6.73 -3.98 -0.08
C ASN A 41 -7.82 -3.28 -0.91
N ILE A 42 -7.44 -2.84 -2.11
CA ILE A 42 -8.33 -2.07 -2.97
C ILE A 42 -9.57 -2.84 -3.46
N MET A 43 -9.45 -4.17 -3.61
CA MET A 43 -10.56 -5.02 -4.02
C MET A 43 -11.61 -5.14 -2.92
N ASP A 44 -11.18 -5.19 -1.66
CA ASP A 44 -12.10 -5.16 -0.51
C ASP A 44 -12.85 -3.83 -0.43
N HIS A 45 -12.15 -2.71 -0.66
CA HIS A 45 -12.75 -1.38 -0.69
C HIS A 45 -13.80 -1.27 -1.81
N MET A 46 -13.49 -1.84 -2.98
CA MET A 46 -14.41 -1.92 -4.10
C MET A 46 -15.61 -2.83 -3.79
N ASP A 47 -15.41 -4.01 -3.21
CA ASP A 47 -16.48 -4.91 -2.78
C ASP A 47 -17.41 -4.21 -1.78
N PHE A 48 -16.85 -3.47 -0.82
CA PHE A 48 -17.62 -2.70 0.14
C PHE A 48 -18.49 -1.64 -0.54
N ALA A 49 -17.90 -0.81 -1.41
CA ALA A 49 -18.62 0.24 -2.11
C ALA A 49 -19.71 -0.32 -3.06
N MET A 50 -19.45 -1.44 -3.72
CA MET A 50 -20.42 -2.10 -4.62
C MET A 50 -21.53 -2.82 -3.87
N THR A 51 -21.21 -3.49 -2.76
CA THR A 51 -22.15 -4.33 -2.02
C THR A 51 -23.05 -3.50 -1.12
N TYR A 52 -22.47 -2.52 -0.40
CA TYR A 52 -23.16 -1.78 0.65
C TYR A 52 -23.52 -0.34 0.28
N GLY A 53 -22.98 0.15 -0.84
CA GLY A 53 -23.35 1.43 -1.43
C GLY A 53 -22.19 2.41 -1.52
N LEU A 54 -22.10 3.07 -2.67
CA LEU A 54 -21.12 4.11 -2.95
C LEU A 54 -21.28 5.31 -2.02
N ASP A 55 -22.52 5.63 -1.64
CA ASP A 55 -22.86 6.67 -0.66
C ASP A 55 -22.14 6.46 0.68
N LYS A 56 -22.13 5.22 1.17
CA LYS A 56 -21.45 4.88 2.44
C LYS A 56 -19.95 4.96 2.29
N ALA A 57 -19.39 4.37 1.23
CA ALA A 57 -17.95 4.43 0.97
C ALA A 57 -17.45 5.89 0.84
N HIS A 58 -18.19 6.70 0.06
CA HIS A 58 -17.92 8.11 -0.11
C HIS A 58 -17.97 8.87 1.22
N GLY A 59 -19.03 8.66 2.02
CA GLY A 59 -19.15 9.28 3.34
C GLY A 59 -17.96 8.97 4.27
N LEU A 60 -17.52 7.70 4.33
CA LEU A 60 -16.33 7.33 5.12
C LEU A 60 -15.06 8.04 4.62
N VAL A 61 -14.86 8.13 3.31
CA VAL A 61 -13.71 8.83 2.72
C VAL A 61 -13.75 10.32 3.03
N ILE A 62 -14.88 11.00 2.79
CA ILE A 62 -15.02 12.45 3.00
C ILE A 62 -14.93 12.84 4.46
N ASN A 63 -15.51 12.08 5.38
CA ASN A 63 -15.36 12.33 6.82
C ASN A 63 -13.89 12.28 7.24
N THR A 64 -13.12 11.34 6.68
CA THR A 64 -11.69 11.23 6.94
C THR A 64 -10.90 12.39 6.32
N VAL A 65 -11.27 12.82 5.10
CA VAL A 65 -10.68 14.01 4.46
C VAL A 65 -10.94 15.26 5.29
N ARG A 66 -12.17 15.49 5.76
CA ARG A 66 -12.48 16.64 6.64
C ARG A 66 -11.63 16.63 7.90
N ARG A 67 -11.44 15.46 8.51
CA ARG A 67 -10.59 15.33 9.69
C ARG A 67 -9.10 15.53 9.40
N LEU A 68 -8.62 15.19 8.21
CA LEU A 68 -7.28 15.58 7.79
C LEU A 68 -7.16 17.10 7.66
N LEU A 69 -8.16 17.77 7.09
CA LEU A 69 -8.19 19.23 6.99
C LEU A 69 -8.17 19.88 8.39
N GLU A 70 -8.96 19.37 9.33
CA GLU A 70 -8.93 19.82 10.74
C GLU A 70 -7.55 19.60 11.38
N ALA A 71 -6.94 18.41 11.20
CA ALA A 71 -5.60 18.08 11.71
C ALA A 71 -4.49 18.93 11.07
N LEU A 72 -4.72 19.46 9.87
CA LEU A 72 -3.86 20.42 9.21
C LEU A 72 -4.08 21.87 9.69
N GLY A 73 -5.06 22.11 10.56
CA GLY A 73 -5.42 23.43 11.05
C GLY A 73 -6.10 24.30 9.99
N ILE A 74 -6.84 23.69 9.06
CA ILE A 74 -7.69 24.39 8.10
C ILE A 74 -8.94 24.87 8.83
N GLY A 75 -9.19 26.19 8.80
CA GLY A 75 -10.33 26.81 9.46
C GLY A 75 -11.62 26.74 8.63
N PRO A 76 -12.71 27.34 9.14
CA PRO A 76 -14.02 27.35 8.47
C PRO A 76 -14.02 27.98 7.08
N GLU A 77 -13.10 28.92 6.83
CA GLU A 77 -12.88 29.53 5.52
C GLU A 77 -12.39 28.53 4.45
N GLY A 78 -11.80 27.42 4.87
CA GLY A 78 -11.28 26.38 3.98
C GLY A 78 -9.98 26.76 3.27
N PRO A 79 -9.41 25.81 2.52
CA PRO A 79 -8.30 26.11 1.61
C PRO A 79 -8.84 26.70 0.29
N GLU A 80 -7.98 27.40 -0.44
CA GLU A 80 -8.30 27.87 -1.79
C GLU A 80 -8.36 26.69 -2.79
N ARG A 81 -7.47 25.71 -2.61
CA ARG A 81 -7.39 24.53 -3.47
C ARG A 81 -7.08 23.25 -2.68
N ILE A 82 -7.70 22.16 -3.08
CA ILE A 82 -7.36 20.80 -2.66
C ILE A 82 -6.93 20.03 -3.91
N ALA A 83 -5.76 19.40 -3.89
CA ALA A 83 -5.33 18.47 -4.93
C ALA A 83 -5.28 17.07 -4.36
N VAL A 84 -5.85 16.10 -5.09
CA VAL A 84 -5.86 14.70 -4.67
C VAL A 84 -5.04 13.84 -5.63
N CYS A 85 -4.47 12.73 -5.16
CA CYS A 85 -3.85 11.72 -6.00
C CYS A 85 -4.14 10.33 -5.41
N GLY A 86 -4.21 9.28 -6.24
CA GLY A 86 -4.51 7.92 -5.81
C GLY A 86 -4.96 7.02 -6.95
N ASN A 87 -5.28 5.76 -6.63
CA ASN A 87 -5.80 4.82 -7.62
C ASN A 87 -7.23 5.18 -8.07
N PRO A 88 -7.71 4.63 -9.20
CA PRO A 88 -9.01 5.02 -9.77
C PRO A 88 -10.19 4.76 -8.84
N ILE A 89 -10.13 3.70 -8.02
CA ILE A 89 -11.21 3.35 -7.08
C ILE A 89 -11.27 4.38 -5.95
N GLN A 90 -10.14 4.71 -5.31
CA GLN A 90 -10.09 5.72 -4.24
C GLN A 90 -10.53 7.09 -4.75
N LEU A 91 -10.03 7.51 -5.92
CA LEU A 91 -10.43 8.78 -6.53
C LEU A 91 -11.91 8.81 -6.90
N SER A 92 -12.48 7.71 -7.42
CA SER A 92 -13.90 7.65 -7.76
C SER A 92 -14.80 7.64 -6.53
N VAL A 93 -14.41 6.92 -5.46
CA VAL A 93 -15.13 6.94 -4.17
C VAL A 93 -15.06 8.34 -3.55
N PHE A 94 -13.90 9.00 -3.56
CA PHE A 94 -13.77 10.39 -3.12
C PHE A 94 -14.70 11.34 -3.90
N GLN A 95 -14.84 11.16 -5.21
CA GLN A 95 -15.75 11.97 -6.04
C GLN A 95 -17.22 11.58 -5.93
N GLY A 96 -17.56 10.45 -5.30
CA GLY A 96 -18.92 9.93 -5.28
C GLY A 96 -19.44 9.47 -6.65
N ILE A 97 -18.55 9.09 -7.58
CA ILE A 97 -18.93 8.61 -8.91
C ILE A 97 -18.92 7.07 -8.98
N PRO A 98 -19.79 6.45 -9.80
CA PRO A 98 -19.86 4.99 -9.88
C PRO A 98 -18.55 4.33 -10.32
N ILE A 99 -18.29 3.14 -9.76
CA ILE A 99 -17.07 2.34 -9.95
C ILE A 99 -17.33 0.98 -10.59
N ASP A 100 -18.55 0.77 -11.09
CA ASP A 100 -18.99 -0.47 -11.74
C ASP A 100 -18.12 -0.81 -12.96
N ASP A 101 -17.66 0.19 -13.69
CA ASP A 101 -16.78 0.04 -14.85
C ASP A 101 -15.34 -0.39 -14.49
N LEU A 102 -14.90 -0.14 -13.26
CA LEU A 102 -13.61 -0.58 -12.71
C LEU A 102 -13.67 -2.02 -12.22
N ALA A 103 -14.80 -2.43 -11.63
CA ALA A 103 -14.97 -3.76 -11.07
C ALA A 103 -15.02 -4.88 -12.11
N TYR A 104 -15.42 -4.56 -13.34
CA TYR A 104 -15.65 -5.54 -14.39
C TYR A 104 -14.82 -5.23 -15.63
N ALA A 105 -13.56 -5.66 -15.69
CA ALA A 105 -12.71 -5.44 -16.88
C ALA A 105 -13.18 -6.18 -18.15
N GLY A 106 -13.89 -7.30 -18.01
CA GLY A 106 -14.27 -8.17 -19.14
C GLY A 106 -15.50 -7.69 -19.93
N LYS A 107 -15.36 -7.51 -21.26
CA LYS A 107 -16.43 -7.08 -22.19
C LYS A 107 -17.77 -7.81 -21.98
N LYS A 108 -17.75 -9.14 -21.82
CA LYS A 108 -18.95 -9.95 -21.58
C LYS A 108 -19.72 -9.57 -20.31
N LYS A 109 -19.02 -9.20 -19.24
CA LYS A 109 -19.67 -8.76 -17.99
C LYS A 109 -20.20 -7.34 -18.13
N LYS A 110 -19.46 -6.44 -18.77
CA LYS A 110 -19.93 -5.07 -19.06
C LYS A 110 -21.22 -5.09 -19.89
N GLU A 111 -21.27 -5.91 -20.93
CA GLU A 111 -22.46 -6.10 -21.77
C GLU A 111 -23.64 -6.67 -20.97
N LYS A 112 -23.40 -7.71 -20.15
CA LYS A 112 -24.43 -8.37 -19.34
C LYS A 112 -25.06 -7.42 -18.31
N TYR A 113 -24.27 -6.53 -17.71
CA TYR A 113 -24.71 -5.61 -16.66
C TYR A 113 -24.96 -4.18 -17.18
N HIS A 114 -24.92 -3.96 -18.50
CA HIS A 114 -25.11 -2.65 -19.14
C HIS A 114 -24.18 -1.55 -18.61
N ILE A 115 -22.93 -1.91 -18.32
CA ILE A 115 -21.92 -1.02 -17.74
C ILE A 115 -21.27 -0.21 -18.84
N THR A 116 -21.22 1.11 -18.66
CA THR A 116 -20.59 2.05 -19.59
C THR A 116 -19.26 2.53 -19.02
N ASP A 117 -18.22 2.53 -19.86
CA ASP A 117 -16.90 3.03 -19.47
C ASP A 117 -16.94 4.52 -19.15
N ARG A 118 -16.40 4.89 -17.99
CA ARG A 118 -16.33 6.28 -17.56
C ARG A 118 -14.97 6.84 -17.85
N LYS A 119 -14.95 7.98 -18.53
CA LYS A 119 -13.74 8.77 -18.70
C LYS A 119 -13.34 9.38 -17.35
N ARG A 120 -12.08 9.17 -16.96
CA ARG A 120 -11.46 9.73 -15.76
C ARG A 120 -10.33 10.67 -16.21
N GLU A 121 -10.70 11.72 -16.92
CA GLU A 121 -9.80 12.77 -17.39
C GLU A 121 -9.50 13.75 -16.24
N SER A 122 -8.40 14.50 -16.37
CA SER A 122 -8.01 15.52 -15.40
C SER A 122 -9.07 16.63 -15.31
N LYS A 123 -9.36 17.14 -14.11
CA LYS A 123 -10.33 18.21 -13.93
C LYS A 123 -10.04 19.09 -12.72
N ILE A 124 -10.56 20.31 -12.78
CA ILE A 124 -10.62 21.26 -11.69
C ILE A 124 -12.10 21.59 -11.51
N ILE A 125 -12.66 21.23 -10.36
CA ILE A 125 -14.09 21.41 -10.05
C ILE A 125 -14.26 22.19 -8.74
N PRO A 126 -15.36 22.91 -8.52
CA PRO A 126 -15.70 23.45 -7.21
C PRO A 126 -15.83 22.34 -6.16
N ALA A 127 -15.41 22.58 -4.92
CA ALA A 127 -15.55 21.62 -3.83
C ALA A 127 -17.03 21.29 -3.53
N SER A 128 -17.96 22.19 -3.84
CA SER A 128 -19.40 21.98 -3.73
C SER A 128 -19.97 20.92 -4.69
N GLU A 129 -19.22 20.48 -5.70
CA GLU A 129 -19.59 19.32 -6.53
C GLU A 129 -19.24 17.99 -5.87
N ILE A 130 -18.48 17.99 -4.78
CA ILE A 130 -18.15 16.79 -3.99
C ILE A 130 -18.98 16.81 -2.72
N ALA A 131 -19.87 15.83 -2.58
CA ALA A 131 -20.76 15.77 -1.43
C ALA A 131 -19.98 15.71 -0.10
N GLY A 132 -20.37 16.52 0.87
CA GLY A 132 -19.67 16.69 2.15
C GLY A 132 -18.50 17.69 2.14
N LEU A 133 -18.15 18.29 1.00
CA LEU A 133 -17.18 19.41 0.90
C LEU A 133 -17.85 20.76 0.55
N GLU A 134 -19.18 20.84 0.54
CA GLU A 134 -19.94 22.08 0.27
C GLU A 134 -19.70 23.17 1.32
N ILE A 135 -19.17 22.79 2.48
CA ILE A 135 -18.75 23.70 3.55
C ILE A 135 -17.62 24.65 3.13
N TYR A 136 -16.91 24.34 2.02
CA TYR A 136 -15.84 25.17 1.45
C TYR A 136 -16.25 25.68 0.06
N PRO A 137 -17.19 26.63 -0.05
CA PRO A 137 -17.81 27.02 -1.33
C PRO A 137 -16.83 27.65 -2.33
N ASP A 138 -15.76 28.30 -1.84
CA ASP A 138 -14.75 28.97 -2.67
C ASP A 138 -13.53 28.07 -2.98
N CYS A 139 -13.51 26.83 -2.48
CA CYS A 139 -12.42 25.89 -2.71
C CYS A 139 -12.55 25.20 -4.08
N GLN A 140 -11.44 25.06 -4.80
CA GLN A 140 -11.36 24.19 -5.98
C GLN A 140 -10.73 22.84 -5.63
N VAL A 141 -11.17 21.78 -6.30
CA VAL A 141 -10.62 20.44 -6.19
C VAL A 141 -9.97 20.04 -7.50
N VAL A 142 -8.67 19.76 -7.45
CA VAL A 142 -7.83 19.35 -8.57
C VAL A 142 -7.69 17.84 -8.56
N ILE A 143 -8.15 17.20 -9.64
CA ILE A 143 -8.22 15.75 -9.78
C ILE A 143 -7.37 15.35 -11.01
N PRO A 144 -6.31 14.54 -10.82
CA PRO A 144 -5.47 14.05 -11.90
C PRO A 144 -6.18 12.98 -12.75
N PRO A 145 -5.69 12.72 -13.96
CA PRO A 145 -6.28 11.71 -14.85
C PRO A 145 -5.91 10.28 -14.42
N ALA A 146 -6.73 9.33 -14.83
CA ALA A 146 -6.36 7.91 -14.85
C ALA A 146 -6.06 7.48 -16.30
N ILE A 147 -5.08 6.58 -16.48
CA ILE A 147 -4.71 6.08 -17.81
C ILE A 147 -5.76 5.07 -18.30
N LYS A 148 -6.16 4.15 -17.43
CA LYS A 148 -7.16 3.09 -17.69
C LYS A 148 -7.88 2.72 -16.40
N HIS A 149 -8.79 1.75 -16.47
CA HIS A 149 -9.48 1.17 -15.32
C HIS A 149 -8.52 0.63 -14.24
N GLU A 150 -7.35 0.10 -14.63
CA GLU A 150 -6.37 -0.50 -13.71
C GLU A 150 -5.18 0.41 -13.34
N ILE A 151 -5.01 1.55 -14.04
CA ILE A 151 -3.86 2.43 -13.81
C ILE A 151 -4.34 3.84 -13.44
N GLY A 152 -4.14 4.19 -12.18
CA GLY A 152 -4.54 5.48 -11.61
C GLY A 152 -3.52 6.59 -11.74
N ALA A 153 -3.84 7.67 -11.05
CA ALA A 153 -2.97 8.84 -10.95
C ALA A 153 -1.74 8.56 -10.08
N ASP A 154 -1.81 7.60 -9.16
CA ASP A 154 -0.68 7.09 -8.38
C ASP A 154 0.39 6.42 -9.26
N ALA A 155 -0.01 5.54 -10.18
CA ALA A 155 0.92 4.95 -11.14
C ALA A 155 1.46 6.00 -12.14
N LEU A 156 0.64 6.99 -12.51
CA LEU A 156 1.13 8.11 -13.31
C LEU A 156 2.14 8.97 -12.52
N ALA A 157 1.89 9.20 -11.24
CA ALA A 157 2.81 9.86 -10.32
C ALA A 157 4.14 9.10 -10.24
N LEU A 158 4.10 7.77 -10.12
CA LEU A 158 5.29 6.92 -10.17
C LEU A 158 6.11 7.16 -11.44
N ILE A 159 5.44 7.15 -12.61
CA ILE A 159 6.07 7.30 -13.93
C ILE A 159 6.78 8.66 -14.06
N VAL A 160 6.10 9.75 -13.72
CA VAL A 160 6.68 11.10 -13.87
C VAL A 160 7.76 11.38 -12.83
N ASN A 161 7.60 10.91 -11.59
CA ASN A 161 8.58 11.16 -10.53
C ASN A 161 9.86 10.33 -10.68
N ALA A 162 9.76 9.17 -11.33
CA ALA A 162 10.92 8.38 -11.72
C ALA A 162 11.61 8.91 -13.00
N GLY A 163 11.03 9.90 -13.70
CA GLY A 163 11.64 10.50 -14.89
C GLY A 163 11.60 9.62 -16.14
N LEU A 164 10.71 8.62 -16.19
CA LEU A 164 10.56 7.72 -17.35
C LEU A 164 10.23 8.46 -18.67
N PRO A 165 9.43 9.54 -18.68
CA PRO A 165 9.19 10.31 -19.90
C PRO A 165 10.45 11.01 -20.44
N ASP A 166 11.40 11.34 -19.58
CA ASP A 166 12.49 12.29 -19.85
C ASP A 166 13.84 11.61 -20.15
N THR A 167 13.84 10.30 -20.36
CA THR A 167 15.05 9.49 -20.53
C THR A 167 14.89 8.44 -21.62
N ASP A 168 16.01 8.09 -22.27
CA ASP A 168 16.09 6.95 -23.21
C ASP A 168 16.68 5.70 -22.55
N GLU A 169 17.13 5.81 -21.30
CA GLU A 169 17.70 4.70 -20.54
C GLU A 169 16.64 3.62 -20.24
N ILE A 170 17.05 2.36 -20.25
CA ILE A 170 16.15 1.26 -19.90
C ILE A 170 16.03 1.23 -18.38
N MET A 171 14.87 1.64 -17.87
CA MET A 171 14.62 1.71 -16.43
C MET A 171 13.24 1.22 -16.06
N ILE A 172 13.13 0.72 -14.83
CA ILE A 172 11.87 0.29 -14.24
C ILE A 172 11.58 1.10 -12.99
N ALA A 173 10.33 1.46 -12.78
CA ALA A 173 9.83 1.99 -11.53
C ALA A 173 8.79 1.02 -10.96
N THR A 174 8.82 0.81 -9.65
CA THR A 174 7.86 -0.05 -8.95
C THR A 174 7.44 0.62 -7.66
N ASP A 175 6.13 0.78 -7.47
CA ASP A 175 5.55 1.08 -6.17
C ASP A 175 5.41 -0.22 -5.39
N PHE A 176 6.11 -0.31 -4.25
CA PHE A 176 6.09 -1.50 -3.42
C PHE A 176 4.94 -1.38 -2.42
N GLY A 177 3.79 -1.93 -2.81
CA GLY A 177 2.61 -2.12 -1.98
C GLY A 177 1.86 -3.39 -2.38
N THR A 178 0.68 -3.61 -1.80
CA THR A 178 -0.12 -4.83 -2.03
C THR A 178 -0.41 -5.14 -3.52
N ASN A 179 -0.60 -4.11 -4.36
CA ASN A 179 -0.91 -4.23 -5.79
C ASN A 179 0.29 -4.04 -6.73
N ALA A 180 1.46 -3.71 -6.17
CA ALA A 180 2.72 -3.48 -6.89
C ALA A 180 2.57 -2.89 -8.31
N GLU A 181 2.23 -1.61 -8.40
CA GLU A 181 2.20 -0.88 -9.67
C GLU A 181 3.62 -0.72 -10.23
N MET A 182 3.80 -0.97 -11.52
CA MET A 182 5.11 -0.94 -12.16
C MET A 182 5.07 -0.34 -13.56
N ALA A 183 6.16 0.34 -13.92
CA ALA A 183 6.35 0.94 -15.22
C ALA A 183 7.77 0.70 -15.73
N LEU A 184 7.90 0.21 -16.95
CA LEU A 184 9.17 -0.05 -17.64
C LEU A 184 9.30 0.92 -18.82
N LYS A 185 10.39 1.67 -18.91
CA LYS A 185 10.78 2.44 -20.09
C LYS A 185 11.76 1.62 -20.92
N ALA A 186 11.43 1.40 -22.20
CA ALA A 186 12.32 0.75 -23.16
C ALA A 186 12.01 1.24 -24.58
N GLY A 187 13.04 1.58 -25.36
CA GLY A 187 12.89 1.98 -26.76
C GLY A 187 11.95 3.18 -26.97
N GLY A 188 11.99 4.16 -26.06
CA GLY A 188 11.10 5.33 -26.09
C GLY A 188 9.68 5.07 -25.56
N VAL A 189 9.30 3.81 -25.31
CA VAL A 189 7.94 3.40 -24.91
C VAL A 189 7.88 3.07 -23.42
N ILE A 190 6.79 3.46 -22.76
CA ILE A 190 6.52 3.12 -21.36
C ILE A 190 5.48 2.00 -21.31
N TYR A 191 5.86 0.86 -20.75
CA TYR A 191 4.98 -0.28 -20.50
C TYR A 191 4.58 -0.30 -19.03
N THR A 192 3.31 -0.56 -18.75
CA THR A 192 2.80 -0.55 -17.37
C THR A 192 2.13 -1.87 -17.02
N GLY A 193 2.14 -2.22 -15.74
CA GLY A 193 1.46 -3.40 -15.22
C GLY A 193 1.26 -3.27 -13.70
N SER A 194 0.42 -4.13 -13.15
CA SER A 194 0.21 -4.24 -11.70
C SER A 194 0.11 -5.72 -11.34
N ALA A 195 0.85 -6.11 -10.31
CA ALA A 195 0.88 -7.48 -9.80
C ALA A 195 0.28 -7.49 -8.40
N ALA A 196 -0.72 -8.34 -8.15
CA ALA A 196 -1.17 -8.62 -6.80
C ALA A 196 -0.06 -9.34 -6.01
N ALA A 197 0.86 -8.57 -5.43
CA ALA A 197 1.94 -9.07 -4.59
C ALA A 197 1.40 -9.60 -3.25
N GLY A 198 0.20 -9.16 -2.86
CA GLY A 198 -0.41 -9.56 -1.60
C GLY A 198 0.13 -8.74 -0.43
N PRO A 199 -0.50 -8.85 0.74
CA PRO A 199 -0.30 -7.90 1.81
C PRO A 199 0.89 -8.27 2.74
N ALA A 200 1.64 -9.33 2.39
CA ALA A 200 2.86 -9.75 3.08
C ALA A 200 3.94 -8.64 3.14
N LEU A 201 4.03 -7.82 2.09
CA LEU A 201 4.93 -6.65 2.06
C LEU A 201 4.54 -5.54 3.05
N GLU A 202 3.30 -5.58 3.55
CA GLU A 202 2.79 -4.69 4.59
C GLU A 202 2.77 -5.37 5.97
N GLY A 203 3.28 -6.61 6.06
CA GLY A 203 3.30 -7.42 7.28
C GLY A 203 1.95 -8.08 7.60
N GLN A 204 0.97 -8.07 6.69
CA GLN A 204 -0.27 -8.82 6.89
C GLN A 204 -0.12 -10.25 6.35
N GLU A 205 -0.97 -11.18 6.79
CA GLU A 205 -0.88 -12.62 6.47
C GLU A 205 0.39 -13.35 6.94
N ILE A 206 1.32 -12.62 7.57
CA ILE A 206 2.47 -13.14 8.30
C ILE A 206 2.06 -13.40 9.76
N SER A 207 2.47 -14.54 10.32
CA SER A 207 1.98 -15.05 11.61
C SER A 207 2.16 -14.06 12.78
N CYS A 208 3.35 -13.47 12.91
CA CYS A 208 3.63 -12.38 13.86
C CYS A 208 3.78 -11.02 13.15
N GLY A 209 3.16 -10.88 11.97
CA GLY A 209 3.24 -9.71 11.15
C GLY A 209 2.42 -8.54 11.67
N ALA A 210 2.92 -7.32 11.48
CA ALA A 210 2.21 -6.10 11.84
C ALA A 210 2.53 -4.96 10.87
N LEU A 211 1.58 -4.03 10.73
CA LEU A 211 1.83 -2.76 10.03
C LEU A 211 3.00 -2.01 10.71
N ALA A 212 3.72 -1.22 9.91
CA ALA A 212 4.77 -0.36 10.44
C ALA A 212 4.20 0.58 11.51
N GLY A 213 4.76 0.50 12.71
CA GLY A 213 4.39 1.30 13.86
C GLY A 213 5.46 1.20 14.94
N PRO A 214 5.35 1.97 16.04
CA PRO A 214 6.24 1.83 17.17
C PRO A 214 6.23 0.39 17.70
N HIS A 215 7.38 -0.06 18.22
CA HIS A 215 7.62 -1.40 18.74
C HIS A 215 7.55 -2.54 17.71
N THR A 216 7.61 -2.25 16.41
CA THR A 216 7.62 -3.28 15.35
C THR A 216 9.02 -3.47 14.78
N ILE A 217 9.45 -4.72 14.56
CA ILE A 217 10.74 -5.04 13.94
C ILE A 217 10.71 -4.58 12.47
N SER A 218 11.56 -3.61 12.13
CA SER A 218 11.67 -3.05 10.78
C SER A 218 12.75 -3.69 9.92
N ASP A 219 13.79 -4.23 10.55
CA ASP A 219 14.95 -4.79 9.88
C ASP A 219 15.67 -5.81 10.78
N VAL A 220 16.45 -6.71 10.18
CA VAL A 220 17.30 -7.66 10.93
C VAL A 220 18.67 -7.82 10.29
N VAL A 221 19.70 -8.12 11.07
CA VAL A 221 21.06 -8.38 10.58
C VAL A 221 21.62 -9.62 11.26
N LEU A 222 22.27 -10.50 10.52
CA LEU A 222 23.01 -11.61 11.10
C LEU A 222 24.34 -11.13 11.69
N GLU A 223 24.57 -11.47 12.96
CA GLU A 223 25.84 -11.26 13.67
C GLU A 223 26.35 -12.64 14.14
N GLY A 224 27.15 -13.30 13.28
CA GLY A 224 27.56 -14.68 13.51
C GLY A 224 26.36 -15.64 13.44
N PRO A 225 26.12 -16.49 14.46
CA PRO A 225 24.94 -17.36 14.49
C PRO A 225 23.66 -16.65 14.99
N TYR A 226 23.75 -15.39 15.42
CA TYR A 226 22.67 -14.66 16.06
C TYR A 226 22.00 -13.66 15.10
N ILE A 227 20.77 -13.27 15.40
CA ILE A 227 20.02 -12.24 14.67
C ILE A 227 19.90 -10.99 15.53
N ARG A 228 20.42 -9.87 15.04
CA ARG A 228 20.15 -8.54 15.58
C ARG A 228 18.82 -8.01 15.04
N CYS A 229 17.92 -7.64 15.94
CA CYS A 229 16.68 -6.96 15.57
C CYS A 229 16.86 -5.44 15.55
N TYR A 230 16.19 -4.74 14.63
CA TYR A 230 16.02 -3.28 14.65
C TYR A 230 14.53 -2.95 14.76
N ILE A 231 14.16 -2.13 15.74
CA ILE A 231 12.78 -1.86 16.12
C ILE A 231 12.45 -0.38 15.93
N LEU A 232 11.26 -0.09 15.40
CA LEU A 232 10.79 1.28 15.26
C LEU A 232 10.43 1.89 16.62
N ASN A 233 10.98 3.05 16.94
CA ASN A 233 10.61 3.83 18.12
C ASN A 233 9.31 4.64 17.90
N SER A 234 8.94 5.48 18.88
CA SER A 234 7.75 6.35 18.81
C SER A 234 7.80 7.38 17.68
N GLU A 235 9.00 7.76 17.22
CA GLU A 235 9.23 8.65 16.08
C GLU A 235 9.36 7.90 14.75
N MET A 236 9.08 6.59 14.72
CA MET A 236 9.22 5.72 13.54
C MET A 236 10.67 5.63 13.02
N LYS A 237 11.66 5.80 13.90
CA LYS A 237 13.08 5.58 13.60
C LYS A 237 13.51 4.20 14.08
N PRO A 238 14.30 3.43 13.29
CA PRO A 238 14.88 2.18 13.75
C PRO A 238 15.89 2.42 14.87
N GLU A 239 15.76 1.65 15.95
CA GLU A 239 16.74 1.55 17.05
C GLU A 239 17.18 0.10 17.24
N THR A 240 18.36 -0.08 17.82
CA THR A 240 18.93 -1.40 18.12
C THR A 240 18.06 -2.16 19.14
N GLY A 241 17.52 -3.29 18.70
CA GLY A 241 16.85 -4.29 19.53
C GLY A 241 17.83 -5.37 20.03
N ASP A 242 17.26 -6.44 20.55
CA ASP A 242 17.99 -7.59 21.08
C ASP A 242 18.82 -8.29 19.99
N LEU A 243 19.94 -8.87 20.42
CA LEU A 243 20.63 -9.93 19.70
C LEU A 243 20.04 -11.25 20.16
N VAL A 244 19.51 -12.06 19.26
CA VAL A 244 18.74 -13.25 19.60
C VAL A 244 19.33 -14.49 18.94
N ASP A 245 19.37 -15.59 19.69
CA ASP A 245 19.59 -16.91 19.12
C ASP A 245 18.34 -17.35 18.32
N PRO A 246 18.43 -17.47 16.98
CA PRO A 246 17.29 -17.79 16.13
C PRO A 246 16.71 -19.18 16.37
N VAL A 247 17.43 -20.07 17.07
CA VAL A 247 16.98 -21.42 17.40
C VAL A 247 16.20 -21.46 18.71
N THR A 248 16.59 -20.67 19.70
CA THR A 248 16.03 -20.76 21.06
C THR A 248 15.17 -19.55 21.44
N GLY A 249 15.30 -18.43 20.73
CA GLY A 249 14.67 -17.15 21.08
C GLY A 249 15.30 -16.44 22.26
N ILE A 250 16.40 -16.97 22.80
CA ILE A 250 17.09 -16.37 23.95
C ILE A 250 17.90 -15.16 23.48
N SER A 251 17.64 -14.01 24.11
CA SER A 251 18.46 -12.81 23.89
C SER A 251 19.85 -13.00 24.49
N VAL A 252 20.88 -12.90 23.65
CA VAL A 252 22.29 -12.90 24.07
C VAL A 252 22.78 -11.49 24.40
N GLU A 253 22.12 -10.46 23.86
CA GLU A 253 22.30 -9.05 24.21
C GLU A 253 20.93 -8.36 24.20
N LYS A 254 20.70 -7.46 25.17
CA LYS A 254 19.44 -6.72 25.28
C LYS A 254 19.52 -5.37 24.57
N GLY A 255 18.53 -5.08 23.75
CA GLY A 255 18.26 -3.75 23.21
C GLY A 255 17.39 -2.92 24.14
N ASN A 256 17.03 -1.72 23.66
CA ASN A 256 16.32 -0.71 24.47
C ASN A 256 14.80 -0.75 24.32
N LEU A 257 14.30 -1.43 23.28
CA LEU A 257 12.89 -1.47 22.94
C LEU A 257 12.38 -2.89 22.97
N ARG A 258 11.12 -3.07 23.33
CA ARG A 258 10.40 -4.33 23.11
C ARG A 258 9.76 -4.38 21.74
N ALA A 259 9.69 -5.57 21.18
CA ALA A 259 9.03 -5.87 19.93
C ALA A 259 7.63 -6.46 20.16
N ARG A 260 6.66 -6.09 19.32
CA ARG A 260 5.29 -6.64 19.33
C ARG A 260 4.88 -7.33 18.03
N GLY A 261 5.74 -7.29 17.02
CA GLY A 261 5.51 -7.89 15.71
C GLY A 261 6.64 -7.53 14.73
N ILE A 262 6.55 -8.06 13.52
CA ILE A 262 7.50 -7.80 12.44
C ILE A 262 6.80 -7.12 11.26
N THR A 263 7.41 -6.07 10.72
CA THR A 263 6.91 -5.39 9.52
C THR A 263 7.20 -6.20 8.26
N GLY A 264 6.52 -5.90 7.16
CA GLY A 264 6.85 -6.49 5.87
C GLY A 264 8.31 -6.25 5.43
N THR A 265 8.88 -5.06 5.71
CA THR A 265 10.31 -4.79 5.43
C THR A 265 11.23 -5.65 6.29
N GLY A 266 10.85 -5.88 7.56
CA GLY A 266 11.55 -6.79 8.47
C GLY A 266 11.50 -8.23 7.98
N VAL A 267 10.36 -8.68 7.44
CA VAL A 267 10.20 -10.01 6.83
C VAL A 267 11.11 -10.17 5.61
N ILE A 268 11.15 -9.16 4.71
CA ILE A 268 12.06 -9.16 3.55
C ILE A 268 13.52 -9.27 3.99
N SER A 269 13.91 -8.49 5.00
CA SER A 269 15.25 -8.58 5.58
C SER A 269 15.52 -9.97 6.17
N LEU A 270 14.56 -10.53 6.91
CA LEU A 270 14.71 -11.84 7.56
C LEU A 270 14.87 -12.97 6.54
N ILE A 271 14.13 -12.92 5.43
CA ILE A 271 14.27 -13.92 4.36
C ILE A 271 15.64 -13.83 3.72
N GLU A 272 16.08 -12.61 3.38
CA GLU A 272 17.39 -12.43 2.77
C GLU A 272 18.51 -12.91 3.69
N GLN A 273 18.53 -12.43 4.93
CA GLN A 273 19.51 -12.82 5.93
C GLN A 273 19.42 -14.32 6.23
N GLY A 274 18.22 -14.87 6.37
CA GLY A 274 18.00 -16.29 6.63
C GLY A 274 18.52 -17.19 5.51
N ILE A 275 18.32 -16.82 4.24
CA ILE A 275 18.88 -17.53 3.09
C ILE A 275 20.42 -17.39 3.08
N ALA A 276 20.93 -16.16 3.24
CA ALA A 276 22.37 -15.88 3.22
C ALA A 276 23.13 -16.61 4.34
N GLY A 277 22.54 -16.70 5.53
CA GLY A 277 23.08 -17.40 6.70
C GLY A 277 22.77 -18.90 6.76
N GLY A 278 22.03 -19.44 5.81
CA GLY A 278 21.65 -20.86 5.78
C GLY A 278 20.59 -21.29 6.80
N LEU A 279 19.96 -20.34 7.51
CA LEU A 279 18.78 -20.60 8.36
C LEU A 279 17.55 -20.96 7.53
N ILE A 280 17.51 -20.56 6.26
CA ILE A 280 16.43 -20.88 5.32
C ILE A 280 17.04 -21.61 4.12
N THR A 281 16.48 -22.76 3.79
CA THR A 281 16.68 -23.43 2.50
C THR A 281 15.31 -23.71 1.93
N LEU A 282 14.92 -22.91 0.94
CA LEU A 282 13.53 -22.87 0.45
C LEU A 282 12.98 -24.29 0.16
N PRO A 283 11.74 -24.58 0.60
CA PRO A 283 10.82 -23.69 1.33
C PRO A 283 11.00 -23.74 2.86
N LYS A 284 12.04 -24.43 3.35
CA LYS A 284 12.16 -24.86 4.75
C LYS A 284 13.02 -23.95 5.61
N ILE A 285 12.73 -23.98 6.91
CA ILE A 285 13.56 -23.39 7.95
C ILE A 285 14.44 -24.48 8.58
N ASN A 286 15.75 -24.21 8.67
CA ASN A 286 16.79 -25.13 9.12
C ASN A 286 17.06 -25.03 10.63
N THR A 287 16.01 -24.85 11.43
CA THR A 287 16.04 -24.96 12.89
C THR A 287 15.38 -26.28 13.32
N PRO A 288 15.66 -26.83 14.52
CA PRO A 288 15.09 -28.11 14.97
C PRO A 288 13.56 -28.16 15.00
N ASP A 289 12.91 -27.02 15.23
CA ASP A 289 11.45 -26.88 15.30
C ASP A 289 10.84 -26.23 14.04
N HIS A 290 11.65 -25.94 13.02
CA HIS A 290 11.25 -25.26 11.79
C HIS A 290 10.68 -23.84 12.01
N VAL A 291 11.11 -23.17 13.08
CA VAL A 291 10.76 -21.79 13.41
C VAL A 291 12.04 -20.96 13.57
N ILE A 292 12.03 -19.73 13.06
CA ILE A 292 13.03 -18.72 13.45
C ILE A 292 12.44 -17.90 14.59
N HIS A 293 13.12 -17.91 15.73
CA HIS A 293 12.75 -17.13 16.91
C HIS A 293 13.45 -15.77 16.90
N LEU A 294 12.66 -14.72 17.08
CA LEU A 294 13.12 -13.34 17.20
C LEU A 294 12.85 -12.81 18.60
N GLN A 295 13.19 -11.55 18.79
CA GLN A 295 13.00 -10.84 20.03
C GLN A 295 11.56 -10.94 20.57
N ASP A 296 11.42 -11.01 21.89
CA ASP A 296 10.14 -10.95 22.63
C ASP A 296 9.13 -12.02 22.21
N GLY A 297 9.61 -13.18 21.76
CA GLY A 297 8.77 -14.32 21.40
C GLY A 297 8.11 -14.18 20.03
N ILE A 298 8.54 -13.22 19.21
CA ILE A 298 8.12 -13.13 17.81
C ILE A 298 8.69 -14.33 17.06
N THR A 299 7.83 -15.04 16.34
CA THR A 299 8.22 -16.24 15.58
C THR A 299 7.98 -16.02 14.09
N PHE A 300 8.82 -16.64 13.27
CA PHE A 300 8.65 -16.71 11.83
C PHE A 300 8.67 -18.16 11.36
N ILE A 301 7.61 -18.59 10.68
CA ILE A 301 7.38 -20.01 10.34
C ILE A 301 7.46 -20.26 8.82
N GLU A 302 7.53 -21.54 8.41
CA GLU A 302 7.62 -21.90 6.98
C GLU A 302 6.44 -21.39 6.14
N LYS A 303 5.25 -21.27 6.73
CA LYS A 303 4.11 -20.62 6.06
C LYS A 303 4.43 -19.16 5.71
N ASP A 304 5.08 -18.44 6.62
CA ASP A 304 5.46 -17.04 6.39
C ASP A 304 6.52 -16.91 5.29
N VAL A 305 7.48 -17.86 5.22
CA VAL A 305 8.44 -17.96 4.10
C VAL A 305 7.71 -18.06 2.77
N LYS A 306 6.67 -18.91 2.71
CA LYS A 306 5.87 -19.11 1.50
C LYS A 306 5.09 -17.85 1.11
N GLU A 307 4.42 -17.20 2.06
CA GLU A 307 3.63 -16.00 1.76
C GLU A 307 4.49 -14.83 1.29
N ALA A 308 5.61 -14.58 1.95
CA ALA A 308 6.55 -13.56 1.49
C ALA A 308 7.19 -13.95 0.13
N GLY A 309 7.48 -15.24 -0.07
CA GLY A 309 7.95 -15.76 -1.35
C GLY A 309 6.94 -15.57 -2.49
N ASN A 310 5.64 -15.73 -2.24
CA ASN A 310 4.58 -15.44 -3.20
C ASN A 310 4.64 -13.96 -3.63
N ALA A 311 4.82 -13.03 -2.68
CA ALA A 311 4.93 -11.61 -2.96
C ALA A 311 6.18 -11.26 -3.80
N ILE A 312 7.34 -11.79 -3.41
CA ILE A 312 8.60 -11.58 -4.16
C ILE A 312 8.48 -12.18 -5.58
N GLY A 313 7.88 -13.36 -5.69
CA GLY A 313 7.63 -14.02 -6.96
C GLY A 313 6.69 -13.25 -7.87
N ALA A 314 5.62 -12.64 -7.33
CA ALA A 314 4.68 -11.83 -8.09
C ALA A 314 5.36 -10.58 -8.68
N LEU A 315 6.21 -9.90 -7.90
CA LEU A 315 7.01 -8.76 -8.35
C LEU A 315 7.94 -9.16 -9.52
N ARG A 316 8.73 -10.22 -9.32
CA ARG A 316 9.68 -10.67 -10.35
C ARG A 316 8.96 -11.13 -11.63
N ALA A 317 7.86 -11.86 -11.49
CA ALA A 317 7.01 -12.24 -12.62
C ALA A 317 6.46 -11.02 -13.36
N GLY A 318 6.06 -9.97 -12.64
CA GLY A 318 5.60 -8.71 -13.22
C GLY A 318 6.70 -8.01 -14.02
N HIS A 319 7.89 -7.82 -13.41
CA HIS A 319 9.04 -7.20 -14.08
C HIS A 319 9.41 -7.93 -15.37
N MET A 320 9.50 -9.26 -15.31
CA MET A 320 9.82 -10.08 -16.48
C MET A 320 8.70 -10.05 -17.53
N THR A 321 7.44 -9.94 -17.12
CA THR A 321 6.31 -9.81 -18.05
C THR A 321 6.38 -8.49 -18.82
N LEU A 322 6.76 -7.38 -18.17
CA LEU A 322 7.00 -6.12 -18.86
C LEU A 322 8.19 -6.21 -19.82
N CYS A 323 9.28 -6.88 -19.43
CA CYS A 323 10.42 -7.13 -20.32
C CYS A 323 10.00 -7.93 -21.57
N ALA A 324 9.17 -8.96 -21.39
CA ALA A 324 8.63 -9.73 -22.51
C ALA A 324 7.79 -8.87 -23.46
N ALA A 325 6.94 -7.98 -22.92
CA ALA A 325 6.11 -7.07 -23.71
C ALA A 325 6.96 -6.03 -24.46
N ALA A 326 8.08 -5.60 -23.88
CA ALA A 326 9.04 -4.70 -24.49
C ALA A 326 10.03 -5.39 -25.45
N GLY A 327 10.09 -6.72 -25.45
CA GLY A 327 11.04 -7.49 -26.25
C GLY A 327 12.50 -7.38 -25.80
N ILE A 328 12.74 -7.11 -24.50
CA ILE A 328 14.07 -6.97 -23.91
C ILE A 328 14.35 -8.07 -22.89
N SER A 329 15.62 -8.24 -22.52
CA SER A 329 16.04 -9.06 -21.39
C SER A 329 15.93 -8.27 -20.08
N PRO A 330 15.53 -8.90 -18.95
CA PRO A 330 15.62 -8.27 -17.62
C PRO A 330 17.01 -7.69 -17.30
N GLY A 331 18.09 -8.30 -17.82
CA GLY A 331 19.46 -7.82 -17.63
C GLY A 331 19.81 -6.54 -18.41
N ASP A 332 18.93 -6.08 -19.32
CA ASP A 332 19.12 -4.84 -20.06
C ASP A 332 18.77 -3.61 -19.22
N ILE A 333 17.99 -3.79 -18.13
CA ILE A 333 17.55 -2.72 -17.24
C ILE A 333 18.77 -2.15 -16.48
N LYS A 334 18.96 -0.83 -16.54
CA LYS A 334 20.07 -0.12 -15.88
C LYS A 334 19.66 0.52 -14.57
N VAL A 335 18.43 1.00 -14.47
CA VAL A 335 17.95 1.71 -13.27
C VAL A 335 16.65 1.09 -12.75
N SER A 336 16.56 0.91 -11.43
CA SER A 336 15.35 0.48 -10.74
C SER A 336 14.94 1.53 -9.70
N HIS A 337 13.73 2.08 -9.83
CA HIS A 337 13.15 2.99 -8.84
C HIS A 337 12.20 2.23 -7.91
N MET A 338 12.38 2.45 -6.60
CA MET A 338 11.51 1.94 -5.54
C MET A 338 10.68 3.10 -4.97
N SER A 339 9.36 2.96 -5.03
CA SER A 339 8.37 3.90 -4.51
C SER A 339 7.48 3.21 -3.46
N GLY A 340 6.64 4.02 -2.80
CA GLY A 340 5.71 3.56 -1.80
C GLY A 340 6.35 3.44 -0.42
N ALA A 341 5.52 3.24 0.60
CA ALA A 341 5.98 3.16 1.98
C ALA A 341 6.98 2.01 2.15
N ALA A 342 6.67 0.80 1.66
CA ALA A 342 7.61 -0.32 1.75
C ALA A 342 8.87 -0.05 0.93
N GLY A 343 8.75 0.48 -0.30
CA GLY A 343 9.91 0.79 -1.15
C GLY A 343 10.85 1.84 -0.57
N THR A 344 10.35 2.73 0.29
CA THR A 344 11.13 3.79 0.95
C THR A 344 11.91 3.31 2.18
N TYR A 345 11.34 2.37 2.94
CA TYR A 345 11.95 1.88 4.20
C TYR A 345 12.68 0.55 4.04
N MET A 346 12.34 -0.24 3.03
CA MET A 346 12.98 -1.51 2.74
C MET A 346 14.46 -1.31 2.41
N ASP A 347 15.31 -2.19 2.93
CA ASP A 347 16.71 -2.24 2.54
C ASP A 347 16.80 -2.70 1.08
N ALA A 348 17.17 -1.76 0.20
CA ALA A 348 17.26 -2.00 -1.23
C ALA A 348 18.30 -3.07 -1.60
N ALA A 349 19.37 -3.21 -0.83
CA ALA A 349 20.38 -4.24 -1.05
C ALA A 349 19.83 -5.64 -0.72
N LYS A 350 19.11 -5.78 0.40
CA LYS A 350 18.47 -7.04 0.79
C LYS A 350 17.36 -7.42 -0.19
N ALA A 351 16.49 -6.47 -0.54
CA ALA A 351 15.43 -6.66 -1.54
C ALA A 351 15.99 -7.07 -2.91
N TYR A 352 17.06 -6.42 -3.36
CA TYR A 352 17.76 -6.79 -4.59
C TYR A 352 18.27 -8.22 -4.54
N ARG A 353 18.92 -8.66 -3.46
CA ARG A 353 19.53 -10.00 -3.37
C ARG A 353 18.53 -11.15 -3.45
N ILE A 354 17.28 -10.93 -3.07
CA ILE A 354 16.20 -11.92 -3.18
C ILE A 354 15.34 -11.71 -4.44
N GLY A 355 15.72 -10.80 -5.33
CA GLY A 355 15.09 -10.61 -6.63
C GLY A 355 13.76 -9.87 -6.59
N MET A 356 13.60 -8.93 -5.64
CA MET A 356 12.50 -7.96 -5.65
C MET A 356 12.74 -6.78 -6.60
N ASN A 357 14.00 -6.58 -7.02
CA ASN A 357 14.37 -5.68 -8.11
C ASN A 357 14.95 -6.54 -9.25
N PRO A 358 14.93 -6.08 -10.51
CA PRO A 358 15.64 -6.77 -11.58
C PRO A 358 17.13 -6.92 -11.24
N TYR A 359 17.69 -8.09 -11.50
CA TYR A 359 19.11 -8.32 -11.28
C TYR A 359 19.96 -7.57 -12.29
N ASN A 360 21.20 -7.25 -11.89
CA ASN A 360 22.21 -6.59 -12.72
C ASN A 360 21.85 -5.15 -13.17
N VAL A 361 20.96 -4.48 -12.44
CA VAL A 361 20.82 -3.01 -12.52
C VAL A 361 22.07 -2.32 -12.00
N ASP A 362 22.40 -1.15 -12.54
CA ASP A 362 23.53 -0.32 -12.09
C ASP A 362 23.16 0.53 -10.88
N LEU A 363 21.91 1.02 -10.85
CA LEU A 363 21.42 1.95 -9.84
C LEU A 363 20.04 1.52 -9.32
N ILE A 364 19.90 1.47 -8.01
CA ILE A 364 18.60 1.41 -7.33
C ILE A 364 18.36 2.75 -6.64
N THR A 365 17.23 3.39 -6.94
CA THR A 365 16.86 4.67 -6.34
C THR A 365 15.58 4.54 -5.52
N GLN A 366 15.58 5.01 -4.27
CA GLN A 366 14.37 5.10 -3.46
C GLN A 366 13.78 6.51 -3.55
N ILE A 367 12.58 6.64 -4.12
CA ILE A 367 11.99 7.94 -4.52
C ILE A 367 10.81 8.41 -3.65
N GLY A 368 10.44 7.66 -2.61
CA GLY A 368 9.44 8.10 -1.63
C GLY A 368 7.99 7.95 -2.07
N ASN A 369 7.12 8.73 -1.43
CA ASN A 369 5.72 8.84 -1.80
C ASN A 369 5.55 9.74 -3.04
N THR A 370 5.47 9.10 -4.21
CA THR A 370 5.30 9.79 -5.49
C THR A 370 3.90 10.41 -5.63
N SER A 371 2.86 9.75 -5.10
CA SER A 371 1.47 10.22 -5.13
C SER A 371 1.29 11.57 -4.42
N LEU A 372 1.76 11.69 -3.18
CA LEU A 372 1.68 12.92 -2.39
C LEU A 372 2.50 14.06 -3.04
N LYS A 373 3.68 13.72 -3.58
CA LYS A 373 4.49 14.68 -4.33
C LYS A 373 3.76 15.21 -5.55
N THR A 374 3.14 14.33 -6.35
CA THR A 374 2.35 14.75 -7.52
C THR A 374 1.10 15.54 -7.14
N ALA A 375 0.40 15.18 -6.05
CA ALA A 375 -0.70 15.98 -5.53
C ALA A 375 -0.25 17.42 -5.22
N ARG A 376 0.93 17.61 -4.64
CA ARG A 376 1.52 18.95 -4.43
C ARG A 376 1.88 19.64 -5.75
N GLU A 377 2.47 18.93 -6.70
CA GLU A 377 2.87 19.53 -7.98
C GLU A 377 1.66 20.04 -8.77
N ILE A 378 0.56 19.29 -8.83
CA ILE A 378 -0.68 19.71 -9.53
C ILE A 378 -1.47 20.76 -8.75
N LEU A 379 -1.32 20.82 -7.42
CA LEU A 379 -1.87 21.89 -6.60
C LEU A 379 -1.28 23.25 -7.01
N LEU A 380 0.03 23.27 -7.24
CA LEU A 380 0.81 24.47 -7.54
C LEU A 380 0.85 24.82 -9.03
N SER A 381 0.58 23.86 -9.93
CA SER A 381 0.67 24.07 -11.37
C SER A 381 -0.42 23.34 -12.16
N GLU A 382 -1.27 24.12 -12.83
CA GLU A 382 -2.25 23.57 -13.79
C GLU A 382 -1.58 23.04 -15.06
N ASP A 383 -0.41 23.56 -15.45
CA ASP A 383 0.36 23.03 -16.57
C ASP A 383 0.89 21.64 -16.25
N ARG A 384 1.28 21.38 -15.01
CA ARG A 384 1.63 20.03 -14.56
C ARG A 384 0.44 19.07 -14.67
N LEU A 385 -0.77 19.52 -14.35
CA LEU A 385 -1.98 18.71 -14.52
C LEU A 385 -2.22 18.35 -16.01
N ARG A 386 -2.00 19.31 -16.92
CA ARG A 386 -2.09 19.08 -18.38
C ARG A 386 -1.03 18.10 -18.86
N GLU A 387 0.21 18.23 -18.38
CA GLU A 387 1.31 17.31 -18.69
C GLU A 387 0.95 15.87 -18.30
N LEU A 388 0.39 15.67 -17.10
CA LEU A 388 -0.10 14.36 -16.67
C LEU A 388 -1.17 13.81 -17.62
N GLN A 389 -2.10 14.64 -18.08
CA GLN A 389 -3.12 14.24 -19.05
C GLN A 389 -2.50 13.80 -20.39
N ASP A 390 -1.51 14.54 -20.89
CA ASP A 390 -0.81 14.20 -22.13
C ASP A 390 -0.02 12.89 -22.02
N ILE A 391 0.66 12.68 -20.90
CA ILE A 391 1.40 11.44 -20.62
C ILE A 391 0.43 10.26 -20.49
N ALA A 392 -0.68 10.44 -19.75
CA ALA A 392 -1.70 9.42 -19.62
C ALA A 392 -2.21 8.98 -21.00
N SER A 393 -2.54 9.92 -21.88
CA SER A 393 -3.02 9.63 -23.24
C SER A 393 -2.01 8.83 -24.10
N LYS A 394 -0.71 8.99 -23.89
CA LYS A 394 0.35 8.25 -24.61
C LYS A 394 0.53 6.80 -24.13
N ILE A 395 0.28 6.53 -22.85
CA ILE A 395 0.57 5.23 -22.21
C ILE A 395 -0.60 4.23 -22.34
N VAL A 396 -1.81 4.70 -22.65
CA VAL A 396 -3.03 3.86 -22.77
C VAL A 396 -2.81 2.60 -23.62
N GLY A 397 -2.03 2.70 -24.69
CA GLY A 397 -1.79 1.61 -25.65
C GLY A 397 -0.84 0.50 -25.18
N THR A 398 -0.07 0.72 -24.12
CA THR A 398 1.08 -0.12 -23.75
C THR A 398 0.94 -0.76 -22.37
N HIS A 399 -0.27 -0.73 -21.81
CA HIS A 399 -0.60 -1.43 -20.58
C HIS A 399 -0.70 -2.95 -20.78
N VAL A 400 -0.07 -3.70 -19.89
CA VAL A 400 -0.05 -5.17 -19.87
C VAL A 400 -0.91 -5.68 -18.72
N MET A 401 -2.06 -6.26 -19.03
CA MET A 401 -2.96 -6.85 -18.04
C MET A 401 -2.41 -8.21 -17.58
N PHE A 402 -1.74 -8.24 -16.42
CA PHE A 402 -1.11 -9.46 -15.90
C PHE A 402 -2.10 -10.60 -15.64
N ALA A 403 -3.34 -10.28 -15.23
CA ALA A 403 -4.40 -11.26 -15.01
C ALA A 403 -4.75 -12.10 -16.27
N THR A 404 -4.49 -11.58 -17.47
CA THR A 404 -4.72 -12.29 -18.74
C THR A 404 -3.42 -12.64 -19.49
N SER A 405 -2.26 -12.29 -18.91
CA SER A 405 -0.96 -12.55 -19.52
C SER A 405 -0.53 -13.99 -19.29
N ASP A 406 -0.43 -14.77 -20.37
CA ASP A 406 0.13 -16.12 -20.35
C ASP A 406 1.59 -16.12 -19.90
N VAL A 407 2.35 -15.06 -20.20
CA VAL A 407 3.73 -14.90 -19.76
C VAL A 407 3.78 -14.77 -18.24
N PHE A 408 2.98 -13.86 -17.66
CA PHE A 408 2.90 -13.67 -16.22
C PHE A 408 2.52 -14.96 -15.51
N LYS A 409 1.43 -15.61 -15.96
CA LYS A 409 0.96 -16.87 -15.36
C LYS A 409 2.03 -17.95 -15.37
N LYS A 410 2.75 -18.11 -16.48
CA LYS A 410 3.81 -19.13 -16.61
C LYS A 410 5.00 -18.83 -15.70
N ILE A 411 5.43 -17.58 -15.60
CA ILE A 411 6.55 -17.19 -14.74
C ILE A 411 6.13 -17.33 -13.27
N TYR A 412 4.94 -16.85 -12.90
CA TYR A 412 4.45 -16.94 -11.53
C TYR A 412 4.32 -18.39 -11.05
N ILE A 413 3.90 -19.34 -11.89
CA ILE A 413 3.92 -20.78 -11.55
C ILE A 413 5.34 -21.27 -11.22
N LEU A 414 6.35 -20.79 -11.96
CA LEU A 414 7.75 -21.13 -11.67
C LEU A 414 8.21 -20.49 -10.36
N GLU A 415 7.77 -19.26 -10.06
CA GLU A 415 8.06 -18.57 -8.80
C GLU A 415 7.44 -19.31 -7.62
N LEU A 416 6.19 -19.75 -7.72
CA LEU A 416 5.55 -20.61 -6.71
C LEU A 416 6.32 -21.91 -6.50
N SER A 417 6.89 -22.49 -7.56
CA SER A 417 7.72 -23.69 -7.44
C SER A 417 9.08 -23.40 -6.79
N TYR A 418 9.67 -22.23 -7.06
CA TYR A 418 10.92 -21.76 -6.47
C TYR A 418 10.76 -21.50 -4.97
N TRP A 419 9.77 -20.69 -4.60
CA TRP A 419 9.52 -20.27 -3.22
C TRP A 419 8.81 -21.32 -2.39
N GLY A 420 7.74 -21.93 -2.92
CA GLY A 420 6.84 -22.81 -2.17
C GLY A 420 7.24 -24.28 -2.19
N GLU A 421 8.01 -24.73 -3.20
CA GLU A 421 8.38 -26.14 -3.39
C GLU A 421 9.90 -26.36 -3.40
N GLY A 422 10.71 -25.31 -3.22
CA GLY A 422 12.17 -25.41 -3.11
C GLY A 422 12.88 -25.75 -4.43
N MET A 423 12.28 -25.41 -5.58
CA MET A 423 12.97 -25.54 -6.86
C MET A 423 14.25 -24.72 -6.84
N SER A 424 15.40 -25.32 -7.16
CA SER A 424 16.65 -24.57 -7.26
C SER A 424 16.57 -23.47 -8.33
N PHE A 425 17.29 -22.35 -8.13
CA PHE A 425 17.33 -21.25 -9.09
C PHE A 425 17.85 -21.69 -10.47
N LYS A 426 18.81 -22.62 -10.51
CA LYS A 426 19.29 -23.27 -11.74
C LYS A 426 18.17 -23.98 -12.50
N MET A 427 17.29 -24.68 -11.80
CA MET A 427 16.15 -25.36 -12.42
C MET A 427 15.09 -24.36 -12.86
N PHE A 428 14.83 -23.31 -12.08
CA PHE A 428 13.96 -22.19 -12.44
C PHE A 428 14.40 -21.58 -13.78
N ARG A 429 15.68 -21.20 -13.92
CA ARG A 429 16.27 -20.69 -15.17
C ARG A 429 16.14 -21.65 -16.34
N LYS A 430 16.38 -22.95 -16.11
CA LYS A 430 16.20 -23.98 -17.14
C LYS A 430 14.76 -24.03 -17.66
N PHE A 431 13.77 -23.88 -16.78
CA PHE A 431 12.36 -23.85 -17.17
C PHE A 431 11.95 -22.58 -17.89
N LEU A 432 12.49 -21.41 -17.51
CA LEU A 432 12.30 -20.17 -18.27
C LEU A 432 12.74 -20.36 -19.73
N LYS A 433 13.98 -20.81 -19.93
CA LYS A 433 14.54 -21.09 -21.26
C LYS A 433 13.71 -22.12 -22.03
N LYS A 434 13.34 -23.24 -21.40
CA LYS A 434 12.52 -24.29 -22.03
C LYS A 434 11.15 -23.78 -22.49
N LYS A 435 10.58 -22.82 -21.78
CA LYS A 435 9.26 -22.23 -22.08
C LYS A 435 9.36 -20.98 -22.95
N SER A 436 10.55 -20.62 -23.44
CA SER A 436 10.81 -19.39 -24.20
C SER A 436 10.31 -18.13 -23.47
N LEU A 437 10.51 -18.09 -22.15
CA LEU A 437 10.21 -16.92 -21.31
C LEU A 437 11.47 -16.07 -21.16
N PRO A 438 11.35 -14.77 -20.80
CA PRO A 438 12.50 -13.93 -20.48
C PRO A 438 13.43 -14.64 -19.49
N GLU A 439 14.73 -14.65 -19.78
CA GLU A 439 15.71 -15.26 -18.89
C GLU A 439 16.12 -14.24 -17.82
N THR A 440 16.29 -14.71 -16.59
CA THR A 440 16.88 -13.90 -15.50
C THR A 440 18.18 -14.57 -15.05
N GLU A 441 19.14 -13.76 -14.62
CA GLU A 441 20.46 -14.21 -14.20
C GLU A 441 20.59 -14.17 -12.68
N GLU A 442 21.71 -14.67 -12.15
CA GLU A 442 22.05 -14.39 -10.76
C GLU A 442 22.68 -12.98 -10.69
N PRO A 443 22.52 -12.26 -9.56
CA PRO A 443 23.16 -10.96 -9.39
C PRO A 443 24.69 -11.11 -9.47
N THR A 444 25.30 -10.54 -10.51
CA THR A 444 26.76 -10.56 -10.74
C THR A 444 27.48 -9.33 -10.19
N LYS A 445 26.73 -8.27 -9.92
CA LYS A 445 27.22 -7.02 -9.33
C LYS A 445 26.26 -6.50 -8.26
N THR A 446 26.80 -5.68 -7.37
CA THR A 446 26.04 -4.92 -6.39
C THR A 446 25.70 -3.56 -6.98
N PRO A 447 24.42 -3.17 -7.06
CA PRO A 447 24.03 -1.87 -7.56
C PRO A 447 24.45 -0.76 -6.61
N VAL A 448 24.64 0.44 -7.15
CA VAL A 448 24.69 1.66 -6.33
C VAL A 448 23.29 1.89 -5.77
N ILE A 449 23.19 2.19 -4.47
CA ILE A 449 21.92 2.50 -3.81
C ILE A 449 21.88 4.00 -3.56
N ASP A 450 20.96 4.69 -4.25
CA ASP A 450 20.66 6.11 -4.07
C ASP A 450 19.37 6.27 -3.27
N ARG A 451 19.52 6.57 -1.98
CA ARG A 451 18.40 6.85 -1.09
C ARG A 451 18.10 8.36 -1.12
N ARG A 452 17.26 8.79 -2.07
CA ARG A 452 16.89 10.21 -2.23
C ARG A 452 16.02 10.74 -1.11
N VAL A 453 15.32 9.86 -0.41
CA VAL A 453 14.49 10.21 0.74
C VAL A 453 14.76 9.27 1.91
N GLU A 454 14.86 9.83 3.11
CA GLU A 454 15.00 9.04 4.35
C GLU A 454 13.67 8.45 4.82
N ARG A 455 12.55 9.07 4.44
CA ARG A 455 11.20 8.73 4.91
C ARG A 455 10.18 8.87 3.79
N ASP A 456 9.07 8.15 3.93
CA ASP A 456 7.91 8.23 3.02
C ASP A 456 7.41 9.68 2.88
N ILE A 457 7.42 10.42 3.98
CA ILE A 457 7.20 11.87 4.02
C ILE A 457 8.45 12.55 4.62
N PRO A 458 9.31 13.17 3.80
CA PRO A 458 10.58 13.73 4.27
C PRO A 458 10.42 15.09 4.96
N VAL A 459 9.37 15.85 4.63
CA VAL A 459 9.17 17.22 5.12
C VAL A 459 7.80 17.33 5.77
N PHE A 460 7.77 17.67 7.06
CA PHE A 460 6.54 17.83 7.82
C PHE A 460 5.96 19.25 7.78
N GLY A 461 6.84 20.24 7.65
CA GLY A 461 6.51 21.66 7.75
C GLY A 461 6.76 22.23 9.15
N ASP A 462 6.80 23.56 9.23
CA ASP A 462 7.10 24.35 10.43
C ASP A 462 5.95 24.37 11.47
N GLU A 463 4.72 24.13 11.05
CA GLU A 463 3.54 23.99 11.91
C GLU A 463 3.34 22.55 12.45
N GLY A 464 4.24 21.62 12.11
CA GLY A 464 4.34 20.29 12.74
C GLY A 464 3.71 19.11 11.98
N TYR A 465 3.62 17.98 12.67
CA TYR A 465 3.17 16.69 12.15
C TYR A 465 2.09 16.08 13.06
N GLN A 466 1.02 15.54 12.48
CA GLN A 466 -0.04 14.88 13.24
C GLN A 466 -0.41 13.51 12.65
N MET A 467 -0.38 12.48 13.51
CA MET A 467 -0.82 11.13 13.16
C MET A 467 -2.23 10.88 13.70
N ILE A 468 -3.15 10.54 12.79
CA ILE A 468 -4.56 10.27 13.06
C ILE A 468 -4.73 8.75 13.26
N ARG A 469 -4.82 8.31 14.53
CA ARG A 469 -4.89 6.88 14.90
C ARG A 469 -6.24 6.21 14.60
N ARG A 470 -7.32 6.94 14.79
CA ARG A 470 -8.69 6.54 14.44
C ARG A 470 -9.06 7.38 13.25
N THR A 471 -9.62 6.89 12.15
CA THR A 471 -10.07 7.77 11.03
C THR A 471 -11.31 8.60 11.37
N GLY A 472 -11.99 8.27 12.48
CA GLY A 472 -13.15 9.01 12.94
C GLY A 472 -14.41 8.65 12.16
N THR A 473 -14.46 7.45 11.59
CA THR A 473 -15.55 7.02 10.72
C THR A 473 -16.16 5.73 11.24
N TYR A 474 -17.43 5.82 11.64
CA TYR A 474 -18.20 4.67 12.10
C TYR A 474 -19.26 4.29 11.08
N LEU A 475 -19.43 2.98 10.94
CA LEU A 475 -20.69 2.42 10.47
C LEU A 475 -21.52 2.07 11.71
N ALA A 476 -22.75 2.56 11.79
CA ALA A 476 -23.56 2.37 12.99
C ALA A 476 -25.00 1.99 12.65
N MET A 477 -25.62 1.22 13.55
CA MET A 477 -27.05 0.96 13.51
C MET A 477 -27.60 0.75 14.92
N LYS A 478 -28.86 1.14 15.13
CA LYS A 478 -29.56 0.88 16.39
C LYS A 478 -29.85 -0.63 16.50
N VAL A 479 -29.51 -1.21 17.64
CA VAL A 479 -29.80 -2.60 17.98
C VAL A 479 -30.19 -2.70 19.45
N GLU A 480 -31.44 -3.08 19.69
CA GLU A 480 -32.04 -3.15 21.03
C GLU A 480 -31.77 -4.48 21.74
N ASP A 481 -31.24 -5.49 21.04
CA ASP A 481 -30.91 -6.78 21.65
C ASP A 481 -29.61 -6.69 22.47
N PRO A 482 -29.65 -6.81 23.80
CA PRO A 482 -28.46 -6.70 24.63
C PRO A 482 -27.47 -7.86 24.44
N ARG A 483 -27.89 -8.98 23.83
CA ARG A 483 -26.99 -10.09 23.49
C ARG A 483 -25.92 -9.71 22.47
N CYS A 484 -26.12 -8.58 21.77
CA CYS A 484 -25.10 -8.01 20.90
C CYS A 484 -23.77 -7.76 21.60
N ALA A 485 -23.77 -7.39 22.89
CA ALA A 485 -22.54 -7.18 23.66
C ALA A 485 -21.63 -8.43 23.70
N GLU A 486 -22.20 -9.63 23.65
CA GLU A 486 -21.44 -10.87 23.59
C GLU A 486 -21.03 -11.23 22.16
N TRP A 487 -21.95 -11.10 21.20
CA TRP A 487 -21.65 -11.45 19.81
C TRP A 487 -20.54 -10.60 19.18
N ILE A 488 -20.43 -9.32 19.55
CA ILE A 488 -19.37 -8.45 19.01
C ILE A 488 -17.96 -8.87 19.44
N LYS A 489 -17.80 -9.57 20.57
CA LYS A 489 -16.50 -10.04 21.07
C LYS A 489 -15.86 -11.06 20.13
N GLU A 490 -16.65 -11.71 19.29
CA GLU A 490 -16.17 -12.62 18.25
C GLU A 490 -15.50 -11.89 17.08
N CYS A 491 -15.55 -10.55 17.00
CA CYS A 491 -14.86 -9.78 15.99
C CYS A 491 -13.33 -9.90 16.18
N PRO A 492 -12.59 -10.50 15.22
CA PRO A 492 -11.17 -10.79 15.40
C PRO A 492 -10.30 -9.54 15.46
N THR A 493 -10.75 -8.43 14.86
CA THR A 493 -10.03 -7.16 14.86
C THR A 493 -10.51 -6.19 15.93
N HIS A 494 -11.46 -6.61 16.77
CA HIS A 494 -12.11 -5.76 17.77
C HIS A 494 -12.69 -4.45 17.19
N ALA A 495 -13.06 -4.46 15.90
CA ALA A 495 -13.62 -3.31 15.21
C ALA A 495 -15.04 -2.94 15.69
N MET A 496 -15.74 -3.86 16.33
CA MET A 496 -17.14 -3.67 16.75
C MET A 496 -17.22 -3.27 18.23
N SER A 497 -18.12 -2.34 18.52
CA SER A 497 -18.51 -1.94 19.88
C SER A 497 -20.03 -1.84 19.97
N TRP A 498 -20.57 -2.03 21.17
CA TRP A 498 -22.01 -1.88 21.45
C TRP A 498 -22.19 -1.02 22.69
N LYS A 499 -22.85 0.13 22.53
CA LYS A 499 -23.14 1.08 23.59
C LYS A 499 -24.44 1.82 23.25
N ASP A 500 -25.24 2.15 24.25
CA ASP A 500 -26.49 2.93 24.10
C ASP A 500 -27.47 2.32 23.06
N ASN A 501 -27.61 0.99 23.08
CA ASN A 501 -28.41 0.23 22.10
C ASN A 501 -28.00 0.50 20.64
N MET A 502 -26.71 0.73 20.40
CA MET A 502 -26.16 0.99 19.09
C MET A 502 -24.90 0.15 18.87
N ILE A 503 -24.89 -0.59 17.76
CA ILE A 503 -23.65 -1.19 17.26
C ILE A 503 -22.89 -0.10 16.50
N ARG A 504 -21.61 0.08 16.82
CA ARG A 504 -20.68 0.90 16.06
C ARG A 504 -19.53 0.04 15.56
N ILE A 505 -19.20 0.17 14.29
CA ILE A 505 -18.08 -0.51 13.64
C ILE A 505 -17.05 0.54 13.25
N ARG A 506 -15.85 0.41 13.79
CA ARG A 506 -14.65 1.09 13.30
C ARG A 506 -14.32 0.55 11.91
N SER A 507 -14.77 1.27 10.91
CA SER A 507 -14.62 0.92 9.49
C SER A 507 -13.16 0.68 9.12
N ASP A 508 -12.26 1.50 9.65
CA ASP A 508 -10.80 1.44 9.47
C ASP A 508 -10.12 0.21 10.11
N LEU A 509 -10.76 -0.47 11.05
CA LEU A 509 -10.27 -1.73 11.65
C LEU A 509 -10.96 -2.97 11.08
N CYS A 510 -11.96 -2.81 10.23
CA CYS A 510 -12.74 -3.94 9.74
C CYS A 510 -12.05 -4.58 8.53
N ASP A 511 -11.78 -5.88 8.57
CA ASP A 511 -11.24 -6.64 7.43
C ASP A 511 -12.24 -6.84 6.26
N GLY A 512 -13.42 -6.21 6.35
CA GLY A 512 -14.41 -6.17 5.28
C GLY A 512 -14.86 -7.55 4.79
N SER A 513 -14.78 -7.72 3.47
CA SER A 513 -15.31 -8.84 2.71
C SER A 513 -14.65 -10.19 3.04
N ASN A 514 -13.39 -10.18 3.51
CA ASN A 514 -12.61 -11.39 3.79
C ASN A 514 -12.98 -12.04 5.13
N CYS A 515 -13.36 -11.24 6.13
CA CYS A 515 -13.69 -11.77 7.46
C CYS A 515 -15.15 -12.25 7.57
N ARG A 516 -16.13 -11.36 7.35
CA ARG A 516 -17.59 -11.62 7.45
C ARG A 516 -18.05 -12.35 8.73
N LYS A 517 -17.23 -12.46 9.79
CA LYS A 517 -17.54 -13.23 11.00
C LYS A 517 -18.76 -12.68 11.74
N CYS A 518 -18.92 -11.36 11.80
CA CYS A 518 -20.09 -10.71 12.38
C CYS A 518 -21.43 -11.17 11.77
N ARG A 519 -21.44 -11.50 10.46
CA ARG A 519 -22.63 -12.01 9.75
C ARG A 519 -22.96 -13.46 10.09
N ARG A 520 -22.00 -14.21 10.63
CA ARG A 520 -22.17 -15.60 11.06
C ARG A 520 -22.54 -15.67 12.55
N THR A 521 -22.06 -14.72 13.34
CA THR A 521 -22.29 -14.68 14.79
C THR A 521 -23.59 -13.98 15.17
N ILE A 522 -23.92 -12.85 14.52
CA ILE A 522 -25.11 -12.06 14.85
C ILE A 522 -26.27 -12.46 13.93
N PRO A 523 -27.47 -12.75 14.47
CA PRO A 523 -28.64 -13.07 13.65
C PRO A 523 -28.97 -11.98 12.61
N PRO A 524 -29.35 -12.35 11.37
CA PRO A 524 -29.53 -11.41 10.26
C PRO A 524 -30.72 -10.45 10.44
N ASP A 525 -31.73 -10.85 11.22
CA ASP A 525 -32.86 -10.01 11.63
C ASP A 525 -32.41 -8.91 12.63
N ILE A 526 -31.35 -9.17 13.39
CA ILE A 526 -30.79 -8.24 14.38
C ILE A 526 -29.75 -7.31 13.73
N PHE A 527 -28.85 -7.84 12.91
CA PHE A 527 -27.76 -7.09 12.30
C PHE A 527 -27.73 -7.28 10.79
N SER A 528 -27.73 -6.16 10.06
CA SER A 528 -27.44 -6.16 8.63
C SER A 528 -26.56 -4.97 8.28
N TRP A 529 -25.56 -5.21 7.46
CA TRP A 529 -24.71 -4.15 6.91
C TRP A 529 -25.50 -3.16 6.04
N ASP A 530 -26.58 -3.59 5.40
CA ASP A 530 -27.45 -2.71 4.60
C ASP A 530 -28.12 -1.62 5.45
N ARG A 531 -28.32 -1.89 6.75
CA ARG A 531 -28.93 -0.96 7.71
C ARG A 531 -27.91 -0.05 8.41
N LEU A 532 -26.61 -0.23 8.15
CA LEU A 532 -25.59 0.63 8.73
C LEU A 532 -25.60 2.00 8.05
N THR A 533 -25.51 3.05 8.86
CA THR A 533 -25.32 4.41 8.40
C THR A 533 -23.92 4.90 8.74
N VAL A 534 -23.38 5.78 7.90
CA VAL A 534 -22.12 6.47 8.20
C VAL A 534 -22.40 7.54 9.26
N MET A 535 -21.67 7.49 10.37
CA MET A 535 -21.73 8.50 11.42
C MET A 535 -20.40 9.23 11.54
N ASP A 536 -20.49 10.56 11.70
CA ASP A 536 -19.36 11.39 12.10
C ASP A 536 -18.95 11.12 13.55
N PHE A 537 -17.64 11.03 13.77
CA PHE A 537 -17.04 10.97 15.09
C PHE A 537 -17.14 12.34 15.79
N ARG A 538 -17.57 12.37 17.06
CA ARG A 538 -17.51 13.57 17.90
C ARG A 538 -16.24 13.56 18.75
N PRO A 539 -15.39 14.61 18.69
CA PRO A 539 -14.10 14.68 19.41
C PRO A 539 -14.17 14.38 20.91
N GLU A 540 -15.30 14.67 21.56
CA GLU A 540 -15.54 14.51 23.00
C GLU A 540 -15.45 13.04 23.49
N GLU A 541 -15.45 12.05 22.60
CA GLU A 541 -15.34 10.62 22.96
C GLU A 541 -13.88 10.11 23.09
N THR A 542 -12.87 10.99 23.03
CA THR A 542 -11.44 10.60 22.86
C THR A 542 -10.69 10.28 24.16
N GLU A 543 -10.88 11.00 25.27
CA GLU A 543 -9.92 10.94 26.38
C GLU A 543 -9.99 9.64 27.23
N ALA A 544 -11.10 8.92 27.24
CA ALA A 544 -11.26 7.74 28.10
C ALA A 544 -10.81 6.41 27.45
N SER A 545 -10.66 6.33 26.13
CA SER A 545 -10.49 5.05 25.42
C SER A 545 -9.13 4.85 24.73
N ASP A 546 -8.27 5.88 24.70
CA ASP A 546 -6.90 5.73 24.19
C ASP A 546 -5.97 5.06 25.22
N GLN A 547 -6.38 4.95 26.49
CA GLN A 547 -5.65 4.21 27.55
C GLN A 547 -6.07 2.73 27.67
N GLU A 548 -7.22 2.32 27.11
CA GLU A 548 -7.73 0.96 27.28
C GLU A 548 -7.27 -0.03 26.18
N GLN A 549 -6.58 0.46 25.14
CA GLN A 549 -6.04 -0.36 24.04
C GLN A 549 -4.50 -0.28 23.91
N GLU A 550 -3.80 0.30 24.90
CA GLU A 550 -2.33 0.27 25.02
C GLU A 550 -1.82 -1.02 25.70
#